data_AF-A0A6A6E7T5-F1
#
_entry.id   AF-A0A6A6E7T5-F1
#
_cell.length_a   1.000
_cell.length_b   1.000
_cell.length_c   1.000
_cell.angle_alpha   90.00
_cell.angle_beta   90.00
_cell.angle_gamma   90.00
#
_symmetry.space_group_name_H-M   'P 1'
#
loop_
_entity.id
_entity.type
_entity.pdbx_description
1 polymer ?
#
loop_
_entity_poly.entity_id
_entity_poly.type
_entity_poly.pdbx_seq_one_letter_code
_entity_poly.pdbx_strand_id
1 'polypeptide(L)'
;MFLLARLYIDSLLDKRTKAKVQCVLKNLSKGSEALNDAYSEAIVRIDRQLPEDSALAKRVLSWITYAQRPLTTGELCHALAVELGEENLNYDNIPDVEDIVSVCAGLVTVDEESNVIRLVHYTTQEYSEQIREKWNPSAQYDISSTCITYLCFNTFRTGSCLSDTEFER
;
A
#
# COMPACT_ATOMS: atom_id res chain seq x y z
N MET A 1 12.61 -15.78 1.10
CA MET A 1 11.76 -15.12 2.11
C MET A 1 10.77 -16.14 2.66
N PHE A 2 10.65 -16.29 3.98
CA PHE A 2 9.65 -17.19 4.61
C PHE A 2 8.37 -16.40 4.93
N LEU A 3 7.57 -16.09 3.91
CA LEU A 3 6.43 -15.18 4.02
C LEU A 3 5.42 -15.58 5.10
N LEU A 4 5.03 -16.86 5.14
CA LEU A 4 4.05 -17.34 6.11
C LEU A 4 4.54 -17.10 7.55
N ALA A 5 5.84 -17.30 7.80
CA ALA A 5 6.42 -17.01 9.11
C ALA A 5 6.34 -15.51 9.44
N ARG A 6 6.63 -14.63 8.47
CA ARG A 6 6.50 -13.18 8.64
C ARG A 6 5.06 -12.78 9.02
N LEU A 7 4.06 -13.23 8.25
CA LEU A 7 2.66 -12.93 8.53
C LEU A 7 2.21 -13.41 9.91
N TYR A 8 2.67 -14.59 10.34
CA TYR A 8 2.40 -15.11 11.68
C TYR A 8 3.11 -14.34 12.79
N ILE A 9 4.31 -13.81 12.56
CA ILE A 9 4.94 -12.91 13.54
C ILE A 9 4.16 -11.60 13.61
N ASP A 10 3.75 -11.05 12.47
CA ASP A 10 2.99 -9.80 12.42
C ASP A 10 1.63 -9.93 13.12
N SER A 11 0.99 -11.11 13.08
CA SER A 11 -0.30 -11.35 13.78
C SER A 11 -0.18 -11.38 15.31
N LEU A 12 1.06 -11.42 15.84
CA LEU A 12 1.34 -11.37 17.27
C LEU A 12 1.59 -9.95 17.77
N LEU A 13 1.88 -8.97 16.90
CA LEU A 13 2.31 -7.62 17.29
C LEU A 13 1.27 -6.87 18.14
N ASP A 14 -0.02 -7.15 17.94
CA ASP A 14 -1.12 -6.53 18.69
C ASP A 14 -1.49 -7.28 19.99
N LYS A 15 -0.83 -8.41 20.28
CA LYS A 15 -1.16 -9.27 21.44
C LYS A 15 -0.37 -8.87 22.68
N ARG A 16 -1.05 -8.14 23.59
CA ARG A 16 -0.44 -7.62 24.83
C ARG A 16 -0.28 -8.62 25.99
N THR A 17 -0.80 -9.84 25.88
CA THR A 17 -0.73 -10.83 26.97
C THR A 17 -0.25 -12.19 26.48
N LYS A 18 0.49 -12.91 27.34
CA LYS A 18 0.97 -14.27 27.06
C LYS A 18 -0.18 -15.21 26.65
N ALA A 19 -1.33 -15.10 27.30
CA ALA A 19 -2.50 -15.92 26.96
C ALA A 19 -3.01 -15.66 25.53
N LYS A 20 -3.06 -14.39 25.10
CA LYS A 20 -3.46 -14.02 23.73
C LYS A 20 -2.45 -14.50 22.69
N VAL A 21 -1.15 -14.34 22.97
CA VAL A 21 -0.07 -14.87 22.11
C VAL A 21 -0.21 -16.39 21.95
N GLN A 22 -0.34 -17.12 23.07
CA GLN A 22 -0.51 -18.58 23.05
C GLN A 22 -1.78 -19.02 22.31
N CYS A 23 -2.86 -18.23 22.37
CA CYS A 23 -4.08 -18.50 21.63
C CYS A 23 -3.85 -18.44 20.12
N VAL A 24 -3.21 -17.36 19.63
CA VAL A 24 -2.87 -17.22 18.19
C VAL A 24 -1.97 -18.37 17.75
N LEU A 25 -0.91 -18.67 18.50
CA LEU A 25 0.03 -19.74 18.16
C LEU A 25 -0.62 -21.13 18.04
N LYS A 26 -1.67 -21.40 18.83
CA LYS A 26 -2.43 -22.66 18.75
C LYS A 26 -3.35 -22.74 17.53
N ASN A 27 -3.80 -21.59 17.03
CA ASN A 27 -4.76 -21.47 15.94
C ASN A 27 -4.11 -21.19 14.58
N LEU A 28 -2.77 -21.17 14.51
CA LEU A 28 -2.08 -21.02 13.23
C LEU A 28 -2.48 -22.14 12.28
N SER A 29 -3.01 -21.77 11.12
CA SER A 29 -3.38 -22.70 10.07
C SER A 29 -2.14 -23.43 9.55
N LYS A 30 -2.36 -24.67 9.08
CA LYS A 30 -1.30 -25.58 8.61
C LYS A 30 -1.73 -26.18 7.28
N GLY A 31 -0.75 -26.48 6.43
CA GLY A 31 -1.00 -27.11 5.13
C GLY A 31 -1.22 -26.10 4.01
N SER A 32 -1.90 -26.52 2.94
CA SER A 32 -2.01 -25.79 1.68
C SER A 32 -2.83 -24.50 1.77
N GLU A 33 -3.78 -24.40 2.71
CA GLU A 33 -4.65 -23.22 2.88
C GLU A 33 -4.06 -22.16 3.82
N ALA A 34 -3.00 -22.50 4.56
CA ALA A 34 -2.43 -21.66 5.59
C ALA A 34 -2.03 -20.25 5.09
N LEU A 35 -1.60 -20.17 3.83
CA LEU A 35 -1.20 -18.91 3.22
C LEU A 35 -2.39 -18.00 2.92
N ASN A 36 -3.50 -18.55 2.40
CA ASN A 36 -4.72 -17.78 2.14
C ASN A 36 -5.37 -17.30 3.43
N ASP A 37 -5.34 -18.13 4.48
CA ASP A 37 -5.80 -17.74 5.82
C ASP A 37 -4.95 -16.60 6.37
N ALA A 38 -3.62 -16.68 6.25
CA ALA A 38 -2.71 -15.64 6.71
C ALA A 38 -2.92 -14.31 5.97
N TYR A 39 -3.17 -14.35 4.65
CA TYR A 39 -3.55 -13.16 3.89
C TYR A 39 -4.89 -12.59 4.35
N SER A 40 -5.89 -13.44 4.52
CA SER A 40 -7.22 -13.02 4.99
C SER A 40 -7.14 -12.40 6.39
N GLU A 41 -6.32 -12.95 7.28
CA GLU A 41 -6.05 -12.37 8.59
C GLU A 41 -5.33 -11.02 8.48
N ALA A 42 -4.38 -10.86 7.57
CA ALA A 42 -3.73 -9.57 7.31
C ALA A 42 -4.71 -8.50 6.82
N ILE A 43 -5.62 -8.84 5.89
CA ILE A 43 -6.68 -7.94 5.44
C ILE A 43 -7.62 -7.55 6.60
N VAL A 44 -8.04 -8.51 7.42
CA VAL A 44 -8.86 -8.23 8.62
C VAL A 44 -8.11 -7.33 9.61
N ARG A 45 -6.79 -7.49 9.75
CA ARG A 45 -5.98 -6.58 10.58
C ARG A 45 -5.96 -5.17 10.01
N ILE A 46 -5.85 -5.00 8.69
CA ILE A 46 -5.95 -3.69 8.02
C ILE A 46 -7.32 -3.04 8.26
N ASP A 47 -8.41 -3.79 8.14
CA ASP A 47 -9.77 -3.27 8.35
C ASP A 47 -10.06 -2.90 9.82
N ARG A 48 -9.25 -3.38 10.78
CA ARG A 48 -9.39 -3.12 12.21
C ARG A 48 -8.55 -1.95 12.73
N GLN A 49 -7.71 -1.35 11.88
CA GLN A 49 -6.93 -0.17 12.24
C GLN A 49 -7.84 1.05 12.42
N LEU A 50 -7.25 2.19 12.77
CA LEU A 50 -7.99 3.45 12.76
C LEU A 50 -8.52 3.71 11.33
N PRO A 51 -9.66 4.42 11.18
CA PRO A 51 -10.25 4.64 9.86
C PRO A 51 -9.29 5.23 8.82
N GLU A 52 -8.43 6.16 9.24
CA GLU A 52 -7.42 6.80 8.38
C GLU A 52 -6.32 5.82 7.96
N ASP A 53 -5.74 5.07 8.90
CA ASP A 53 -4.73 4.04 8.62
C ASP A 53 -5.26 2.95 7.69
N SER A 54 -6.51 2.51 7.93
CA SER A 54 -7.18 1.52 7.10
C SER A 54 -7.40 2.03 5.67
N ALA A 55 -7.82 3.30 5.54
CA ALA A 55 -7.98 3.94 4.23
C ALA A 55 -6.64 4.10 3.51
N LEU A 56 -5.57 4.49 4.22
CA LEU A 56 -4.23 4.61 3.68
C LEU A 56 -3.73 3.26 3.16
N ALA A 57 -3.81 2.21 3.98
CA ALA A 57 -3.41 0.86 3.59
C ALA A 57 -4.17 0.34 2.35
N LYS A 58 -5.47 0.62 2.26
CA LYS A 58 -6.30 0.29 1.08
C LYS A 58 -5.84 1.04 -0.16
N ARG A 59 -5.55 2.35 -0.06
CA ARG A 59 -5.03 3.15 -1.17
C ARG A 59 -3.67 2.62 -1.63
N VAL A 60 -2.74 2.37 -0.70
CA VAL A 60 -1.41 1.81 -0.99
C VAL A 60 -1.51 0.48 -1.74
N LEU A 61 -2.27 -0.48 -1.20
CA LEU A 61 -2.43 -1.78 -1.83
C LEU A 61 -3.13 -1.68 -3.18
N SER A 62 -4.09 -0.76 -3.33
CA SER A 62 -4.74 -0.50 -4.62
C SER A 62 -3.74 0.02 -5.65
N TRP A 63 -2.92 1.01 -5.29
CA TRP A 63 -1.89 1.54 -6.21
C TRP A 63 -0.90 0.46 -6.66
N ILE A 64 -0.40 -0.36 -5.74
CA ILE A 64 0.56 -1.41 -6.07
C ILE A 64 -0.09 -2.50 -6.94
N THR A 65 -1.34 -2.89 -6.65
CA THR A 65 -2.01 -4.01 -7.33
C THR A 65 -2.56 -3.64 -8.71
N TYR A 66 -2.92 -2.38 -8.94
CA TYR A 66 -3.44 -1.90 -10.23
C TYR A 66 -2.37 -1.28 -11.13
N ALA A 67 -1.19 -0.93 -10.61
CA ALA A 67 -0.11 -0.37 -11.43
C ALA A 67 0.39 -1.39 -12.48
N GLN A 68 0.64 -0.91 -13.70
CA GLN A 68 1.15 -1.76 -14.79
C GLN A 68 2.64 -2.09 -14.65
N ARG A 69 3.37 -1.27 -13.88
CA ARG A 69 4.78 -1.47 -13.56
C ARG A 69 5.00 -1.24 -12.07
N PRO A 70 6.10 -1.76 -11.49
CA PRO A 70 6.48 -1.39 -10.14
C PRO A 70 6.62 0.12 -9.98
N LEU A 71 6.15 0.62 -8.84
CA LEU A 71 6.23 2.02 -8.46
C LEU A 71 7.44 2.25 -7.56
N THR A 72 8.08 3.40 -7.68
CA THR A 72 9.03 3.84 -6.65
C THR A 72 8.28 4.32 -5.41
N THR A 73 8.96 4.35 -4.26
CA THR A 73 8.42 4.93 -3.02
C THR A 73 7.99 6.39 -3.25
N GLY A 74 8.84 7.18 -3.92
CA GLY A 74 8.55 8.57 -4.25
C GLY A 74 7.29 8.72 -5.12
N GLU A 75 7.15 7.92 -6.19
CA GLU A 75 5.97 7.94 -7.05
C GLU A 75 4.68 7.66 -6.27
N LEU A 76 4.71 6.63 -5.42
CA LEU A 76 3.54 6.29 -4.60
C LEU A 76 3.22 7.39 -3.59
N CYS A 77 4.22 7.93 -2.89
CA CYS A 77 3.98 8.97 -1.88
C CYS A 77 3.39 10.23 -2.51
N HIS A 78 3.86 10.64 -3.68
CA HIS A 78 3.27 11.74 -4.44
C HIS A 78 1.82 11.44 -4.82
N ALA A 79 1.54 10.23 -5.32
CA ALA A 79 0.18 9.84 -5.68
C ALA A 79 -0.77 9.81 -4.47
N LEU A 80 -0.29 9.46 -3.28
CA LEU A 80 -1.10 9.44 -2.06
C LEU A 80 -1.38 10.86 -1.52
N ALA A 81 -0.47 11.80 -1.74
CA ALA A 81 -0.54 13.19 -1.29
C ALA A 81 -1.45 14.09 -2.14
N VAL A 82 -1.88 13.63 -3.32
CA VAL A 82 -2.82 14.36 -4.18
C VAL A 82 -4.20 14.40 -3.55
N GLU A 83 -4.76 15.61 -3.46
CA GLU A 83 -6.13 15.87 -3.02
C GLU A 83 -6.98 16.36 -4.18
N LEU A 84 -8.21 15.83 -4.29
CA LEU A 84 -9.12 16.16 -5.38
C LEU A 84 -9.58 17.62 -5.28
N GLY A 85 -9.42 18.36 -6.37
CA GLY A 85 -9.81 19.77 -6.44
C GLY A 85 -8.67 20.75 -6.17
N GLU A 86 -7.52 20.26 -5.68
CA GLU A 86 -6.33 21.08 -5.51
C GLU A 86 -5.60 21.31 -6.84
N GLU A 87 -4.99 22.49 -6.97
CA GLU A 87 -4.25 22.89 -8.18
C GLU A 87 -2.74 22.66 -8.07
N ASN A 88 -2.23 22.32 -6.89
CA ASN A 88 -0.82 22.05 -6.63
C ASN A 88 -0.68 20.89 -5.64
N LEU A 89 0.49 20.25 -5.67
CA LEU A 89 0.81 19.24 -4.67
C LEU A 89 1.14 19.89 -3.33
N ASN A 90 0.48 19.44 -2.27
CA ASN A 90 0.86 19.79 -0.91
C ASN A 90 1.99 18.87 -0.43
N TYR A 91 3.22 19.39 -0.35
CA TYR A 91 4.37 18.64 0.11
C TYR A 91 4.28 18.23 1.59
N ASP A 92 3.52 18.96 2.41
CA ASP A 92 3.27 18.61 3.80
C ASP A 92 2.29 17.42 3.94
N ASN A 93 1.63 17.04 2.84
CA ASN A 93 0.72 15.88 2.77
C ASN A 93 1.42 14.62 2.25
N ILE A 94 2.74 14.67 2.04
CA ILE A 94 3.51 13.50 1.60
C ILE A 94 3.69 12.55 2.79
N PRO A 95 3.11 11.34 2.73
CA PRO A 95 3.22 10.37 3.82
C PRO A 95 4.64 9.84 3.96
N ASP A 96 5.02 9.48 5.18
CA ASP A 96 6.27 8.77 5.44
C ASP A 96 6.20 7.32 4.94
N VAL A 97 7.32 6.83 4.39
CA VAL A 97 7.39 5.48 3.80
C VAL A 97 7.26 4.40 4.88
N GLU A 98 7.80 4.62 6.08
CA GLU A 98 7.68 3.68 7.20
C GLU A 98 6.23 3.58 7.66
N ASP A 99 5.49 4.69 7.70
CA ASP A 99 4.07 4.72 8.01
C ASP A 99 3.25 3.93 6.97
N ILE A 100 3.52 4.14 5.67
CA ILE A 100 2.89 3.37 4.57
C ILE A 100 3.10 1.86 4.77
N VAL A 101 4.34 1.43 5.04
CA VAL A 101 4.66 0.01 5.21
C VAL A 101 4.01 -0.56 6.48
N SER A 102 3.99 0.22 7.56
CA SER A 102 3.45 -0.15 8.86
C SER A 102 1.94 -0.46 8.78
N VAL A 103 1.16 0.41 8.12
CA VAL A 103 -0.30 0.22 8.01
C VAL A 103 -0.69 -0.96 7.11
N CYS A 104 0.21 -1.45 6.25
CA CYS A 104 -0.07 -2.55 5.33
C CYS A 104 0.06 -3.97 5.93
N ALA A 105 0.19 -4.10 7.26
CA ALA A 105 0.14 -5.38 7.99
C ALA A 105 1.09 -6.48 7.46
N GLY A 106 2.24 -6.09 6.93
CA GLY A 106 3.27 -7.00 6.41
C GLY A 106 3.06 -7.45 4.96
N LEU A 107 2.03 -6.95 4.28
CA LEU A 107 1.74 -7.27 2.87
C LEU A 107 2.60 -6.48 1.88
N VAL A 108 3.21 -5.38 2.33
CA VAL A 108 4.03 -4.48 1.51
C VAL A 108 5.45 -4.46 2.05
N THR A 109 6.42 -4.31 1.14
CA THR A 109 7.84 -4.15 1.46
C THR A 109 8.47 -3.16 0.50
N VAL A 110 9.52 -2.49 0.96
CA VAL A 110 10.37 -1.64 0.12
C VAL A 110 11.65 -2.40 -0.19
N ASP A 111 12.13 -2.22 -1.41
CA ASP A 111 13.45 -2.64 -1.86
C ASP A 111 14.43 -1.49 -1.68
N GLU A 112 15.38 -1.64 -0.77
CA GLU A 112 16.32 -0.57 -0.42
C GLU A 112 17.33 -0.28 -1.54
N GLU A 113 17.62 -1.24 -2.42
CA GLU A 113 18.56 -1.04 -3.52
C GLU A 113 17.93 -0.25 -4.67
N SER A 114 16.66 -0.53 -4.96
CA SER A 114 15.93 0.04 -6.11
C SER A 114 14.90 1.11 -5.75
N ASN A 115 14.65 1.37 -4.46
CA ASN A 115 13.58 2.24 -3.95
C ASN A 115 12.19 1.89 -4.50
N VAL A 116 11.96 0.61 -4.82
CA VAL A 116 10.68 0.12 -5.33
C VAL A 116 9.82 -0.36 -4.16
N ILE A 117 8.58 0.12 -4.12
CA ILE A 117 7.56 -0.40 -3.20
C ILE A 117 6.76 -1.49 -3.91
N ARG A 118 6.62 -2.64 -3.26
CA ARG A 118 5.96 -3.81 -3.85
C ARG A 118 5.27 -4.66 -2.79
N LEU A 119 4.42 -5.56 -3.26
CA LEU A 119 3.92 -6.62 -2.40
C LEU A 119 5.07 -7.51 -1.94
N VAL A 120 4.93 -8.03 -0.73
CA VAL A 120 5.95 -8.84 -0.05
C VAL A 120 6.29 -10.12 -0.82
N HIS A 121 5.38 -10.62 -1.66
CA HIS A 121 5.59 -11.80 -2.49
C HIS A 121 4.61 -11.86 -3.67
N TYR A 122 4.94 -12.60 -4.73
CA TYR A 122 4.08 -12.72 -5.91
C TYR A 122 2.71 -13.36 -5.59
N THR A 123 2.64 -14.31 -4.65
CA THR A 123 1.35 -14.89 -4.23
C THR A 123 0.46 -13.89 -3.49
N THR A 124 1.02 -12.79 -2.98
CA THR A 124 0.24 -11.68 -2.42
C THR A 124 -0.46 -10.90 -3.53
N GLN A 125 0.18 -10.79 -4.71
CA GLN A 125 -0.44 -10.20 -5.90
C GLN A 125 -1.63 -11.05 -6.35
N GLU A 126 -1.43 -12.36 -6.51
CA GLU A 126 -2.49 -13.30 -6.92
C GLU A 126 -3.71 -13.23 -5.98
N TYR A 127 -3.46 -13.22 -4.66
CA TYR A 127 -4.51 -13.08 -3.66
C TYR A 127 -5.22 -11.73 -3.77
N SER A 128 -4.46 -10.63 -3.87
CA SER A 128 -5.03 -9.28 -3.95
C SER A 128 -5.86 -9.08 -5.21
N GLU A 129 -5.44 -9.61 -6.35
CA GLU A 129 -6.18 -9.57 -7.61
C GLU A 129 -7.55 -10.26 -7.52
N GLN A 130 -7.66 -11.33 -6.72
CA GLN A 130 -8.92 -12.04 -6.50
C GLN A 130 -9.92 -11.25 -5.65
N ILE A 131 -9.44 -10.43 -4.71
CA ILE A 131 -10.30 -9.75 -3.74
C ILE A 131 -10.48 -8.24 -3.99
N ARG A 132 -9.60 -7.61 -4.78
CA ARG A 132 -9.48 -6.14 -4.89
C ARG A 132 -10.80 -5.44 -5.22
N GLU A 133 -11.58 -5.96 -6.17
CA GLU A 133 -12.83 -5.32 -6.59
C GLU A 133 -13.91 -5.38 -5.49
N LYS A 134 -13.92 -6.45 -4.70
CA LYS A 134 -14.85 -6.61 -3.58
C LYS A 134 -14.40 -5.82 -2.36
N TRP A 135 -13.09 -5.77 -2.11
CA TRP A 135 -12.50 -5.17 -0.92
C TRP A 135 -12.39 -3.64 -1.02
N ASN A 136 -12.05 -3.11 -2.20
CA ASN A 136 -12.03 -1.68 -2.47
C ASN A 136 -12.61 -1.34 -3.86
N PRO A 137 -13.96 -1.32 -4.00
CA PRO A 137 -14.61 -1.11 -5.30
C PRO A 137 -14.31 0.24 -5.96
N SER A 138 -13.96 1.28 -5.18
CA SER A 138 -13.66 2.62 -5.71
C SER A 138 -12.22 2.77 -6.21
N ALA A 139 -11.35 1.77 -5.99
CA ALA A 139 -9.91 1.86 -6.24
C ALA A 139 -9.55 2.45 -7.62
N GLN A 140 -10.16 1.93 -8.69
CA GLN A 140 -9.86 2.40 -10.05
C GLN A 140 -10.32 3.84 -10.30
N TYR A 141 -11.47 4.22 -9.73
CA TYR A 141 -11.97 5.59 -9.79
C TYR A 141 -11.04 6.54 -9.04
N ASP A 142 -10.61 6.16 -7.83
CA ASP A 142 -9.72 6.95 -6.98
C ASP A 142 -8.36 7.15 -7.67
N ILE A 143 -7.76 6.07 -8.19
CA ILE A 143 -6.50 6.11 -8.95
C ILE A 143 -6.63 7.02 -10.17
N SER A 144 -7.68 6.84 -10.97
CA SER A 144 -7.88 7.62 -12.21
C SER A 144 -8.09 9.10 -11.90
N SER A 145 -8.89 9.41 -10.88
CA SER A 145 -9.15 10.78 -10.44
C SER A 145 -7.87 11.44 -9.93
N THR A 146 -7.07 10.72 -9.14
CA THR A 146 -5.77 11.18 -8.65
C THR A 146 -4.83 11.50 -9.82
N CYS A 147 -4.71 10.61 -10.80
CA CYS A 147 -3.87 10.85 -11.98
C CYS A 147 -4.32 12.09 -12.77
N ILE A 148 -5.63 12.24 -12.99
CA ILE A 148 -6.17 13.39 -13.71
C ILE A 148 -5.89 14.69 -12.94
N THR A 149 -6.15 14.71 -11.63
CA THR A 149 -5.86 15.87 -10.79
C THR A 149 -4.38 16.24 -10.83
N TYR A 150 -3.48 15.27 -10.69
CA TYR A 150 -2.05 15.50 -10.77
C TYR A 150 -1.63 16.13 -12.11
N LEU A 151 -2.13 15.59 -13.23
CA LEU A 151 -1.85 16.12 -14.58
C LEU A 151 -2.43 17.54 -14.80
N CYS A 152 -3.46 17.91 -14.03
CA CYS A 152 -4.08 19.24 -14.08
C CYS A 152 -3.44 20.27 -13.15
N PHE A 153 -2.37 19.93 -12.41
CA PHE A 153 -1.68 20.88 -11.56
C PHE A 153 -1.10 22.07 -12.35
N ASN A 154 -1.06 23.23 -11.70
CA ASN A 154 -0.64 24.48 -12.32
C ASN A 154 0.79 24.42 -12.87
N THR A 155 1.68 23.65 -12.22
CA THR A 155 3.05 23.40 -12.70
C THR A 155 3.09 22.83 -14.12
N PHE A 156 2.06 22.08 -14.54
CA PHE A 156 2.02 21.49 -15.88
C PHE A 156 1.29 22.34 -16.92
N ARG A 157 0.63 23.45 -16.52
CA ARG A 157 -0.11 24.33 -17.45
C ARG A 157 0.77 25.02 -18.47
N THR A 158 2.04 25.25 -18.15
CA THR A 158 3.01 25.88 -19.06
C THR A 158 3.45 24.99 -20.21
N GLY A 159 3.02 23.71 -20.23
CA GLY A 159 3.42 22.73 -21.22
C GLY A 159 4.71 22.01 -20.85
N SER A 160 5.19 21.16 -21.76
CA SER A 160 6.45 20.43 -21.57
C SER A 160 7.65 21.37 -21.58
N CYS A 161 8.62 21.13 -20.70
CA CYS A 161 9.93 21.76 -20.77
C CYS A 161 10.61 21.40 -22.10
N LEU A 162 11.34 22.36 -22.70
CA LEU A 162 12.05 22.14 -23.97
C LEU A 162 13.47 21.60 -23.75
N SER A 163 13.96 21.63 -22.51
CA SER A 163 15.30 21.15 -22.13
C SER A 163 15.39 20.82 -20.63
N ASP A 164 16.37 19.99 -20.27
CA ASP A 164 16.64 19.62 -18.86
C ASP A 164 16.97 20.84 -17.99
N THR A 165 17.63 21.85 -18.56
CA THR A 165 17.95 23.10 -17.85
C THR A 165 16.72 23.96 -17.51
N GLU A 166 15.62 23.82 -18.26
CA GLU A 166 14.33 24.44 -17.91
C GLU A 166 13.59 23.63 -16.85
N PHE A 167 13.79 22.32 -16.80
CA PHE A 167 13.21 21.44 -15.78
C PHE A 167 13.88 21.62 -14.41
N GLU A 168 15.20 21.83 -14.37
CA GLU A 168 15.97 22.00 -13.13
C GLU A 168 15.85 23.40 -12.47
N ARG A 169 15.02 24.29 -13.02
CA ARG A 169 14.92 25.70 -12.64
C ARG A 169 13.86 25.97 -11.58
#